data_AF-A0A832MJZ2-F1
#
_entry.id   AF-A0A832MJZ2-F1
#
_cell.length_a   1.000
_cell.length_b   1.000
_cell.length_c   1.000
_cell.angle_alpha   90.00
_cell.angle_beta   90.00
_cell.angle_gamma   90.00
#
_symmetry.space_group_name_H-M   'P 1'
#
loop_
_entity.id
_entity.type
_entity.pdbx_description
1 polymer ?
#
loop_
_entity_poly.entity_id
_entity_poly.type
_entity_poly.pdbx_seq_one_letter_code
_entity_poly.pdbx_strand_id
1 'polypeptide(L)'
;EDDPRNPAVIADNVGDNVGDVAGMGADLFDSYVASVVAAMILGVGLDVPSKYVQIPLVFAGLGILSAVIGALLVRVGPKGDPGAALNRGTYITCIVFGILTALATWYFEYEWAFWGAVVVGLVAGIIIGVTSDYFTSEDKAPVLKTAEASETGPALNIITGFSYGLRSTIFPLIGIAVAATIAYKICEPLGIKYALYGIALAALGMLSIVGLTVSNDAYGPIVDNSKGIAEQSGLSEEVIAITDELDSAGNTAKAITKGFAIGAAGLTVIALLAAFQETASRAGYTVNFDIMDPIVLLGALIGVAIPAVFSAMVMLGVGRNAERMVAEIRRQFREIPGLKEGKQGVKPDYAKCVDIATVGALRELMPASITIIVATLIIGFVGGIKALGGFLAGAIFSSLLLALLMSNAGGLWDNAKKLIESGKHGGKGSDAHKAAVVGDTVGDPFKDTAGPSLNTMITVMSLIATLFATLIVNYNLLKFLGI
;
A
#
# COMPACT_ATOMS: atom_id res chain seq x y z
N GLU A 1 21.66 -15.77 1.50
CA GLU A 1 20.61 -15.20 0.64
C GLU A 1 21.04 -15.45 -0.79
N ASP A 2 20.09 -15.65 -1.71
CA ASP A 2 20.31 -15.73 -3.16
C ASP A 2 21.34 -16.71 -3.74
N ASP A 3 21.72 -17.72 -2.96
CA ASP A 3 22.68 -18.72 -3.42
C ASP A 3 22.14 -19.49 -4.65
N PRO A 4 22.90 -19.60 -5.75
CA PRO A 4 22.44 -20.25 -6.98
C PRO A 4 22.12 -21.74 -6.80
N ARG A 5 22.55 -22.38 -5.71
CA ARG A 5 22.18 -23.77 -5.37
C ARG A 5 20.74 -23.89 -4.87
N ASN A 6 20.11 -22.81 -4.44
CA ASN A 6 18.72 -22.82 -3.98
C ASN A 6 17.75 -22.82 -5.19
N PRO A 7 16.92 -23.86 -5.37
CA PRO A 7 15.97 -23.92 -6.50
C PRO A 7 14.90 -22.81 -6.48
N ALA A 8 14.67 -22.18 -5.33
CA ALA A 8 13.65 -21.15 -5.22
C ALA A 8 14.13 -19.74 -5.59
N VAL A 9 15.45 -19.51 -5.74
CA VAL A 9 15.99 -18.15 -5.93
C VAL A 9 15.46 -17.44 -7.18
N ILE A 10 15.24 -18.18 -8.27
CA ILE A 10 14.66 -17.61 -9.49
C ILE A 10 13.18 -17.27 -9.28
N ALA A 11 12.45 -18.07 -8.50
CA ALA A 11 11.06 -17.74 -8.16
C ALA A 11 10.97 -16.51 -7.25
N ASP A 12 11.96 -16.32 -6.38
CA ASP A 12 12.12 -15.16 -5.52
C ASP A 12 12.33 -13.87 -6.34
N ASN A 13 13.38 -13.83 -7.17
CA ASN A 13 13.66 -12.66 -8.01
C ASN A 13 12.56 -12.36 -9.03
N VAL A 14 11.92 -13.40 -9.60
CA VAL A 14 10.71 -13.20 -10.42
C VAL A 14 9.56 -12.64 -9.57
N GLY A 15 9.43 -13.10 -8.33
CA GLY A 15 8.47 -12.62 -7.34
C GLY A 15 8.58 -11.12 -7.10
N ASP A 16 9.79 -10.59 -6.92
CA ASP A 16 10.01 -9.13 -6.74
C ASP A 16 9.47 -8.32 -7.92
N ASN A 17 9.66 -8.81 -9.15
CA ASN A 17 9.15 -8.11 -10.33
C ASN A 17 7.62 -8.23 -10.47
N VAL A 18 7.06 -9.39 -10.15
CA VAL A 18 5.62 -9.67 -10.31
C VAL A 18 4.80 -9.01 -9.19
N GLY A 19 5.28 -9.07 -7.95
CA GLY A 19 4.64 -8.49 -6.77
C GLY A 19 5.03 -7.04 -6.58
N ASP A 20 6.30 -6.80 -6.22
CA ASP A 20 6.77 -5.51 -5.72
C ASP A 20 6.87 -4.43 -6.80
N VAL A 21 6.95 -4.81 -8.09
CA VAL A 21 6.91 -3.86 -9.21
C VAL A 21 5.53 -3.85 -9.86
N ALA A 22 5.09 -4.96 -10.47
CA ALA A 22 3.85 -4.96 -11.24
C ALA A 22 2.60 -4.84 -10.33
N GLY A 23 2.55 -5.55 -9.20
CA GLY A 23 1.46 -5.47 -8.24
C GLY A 23 1.37 -4.09 -7.58
N MET A 24 2.48 -3.58 -7.07
CA MET A 24 2.54 -2.23 -6.48
C MET A 24 2.18 -1.13 -7.48
N GLY A 25 2.69 -1.21 -8.72
CA GLY A 25 2.34 -0.27 -9.77
C GLY A 25 0.84 -0.27 -10.09
N ALA A 26 0.20 -1.44 -10.08
CA ALA A 26 -1.24 -1.57 -10.25
C ALA A 26 -2.03 -1.01 -9.06
N ASP A 27 -1.58 -1.24 -7.81
CA ASP A 27 -2.23 -0.73 -6.60
C ASP A 27 -2.22 0.82 -6.54
N LEU A 28 -1.07 1.42 -6.82
CA LEU A 28 -0.93 2.87 -6.87
C LEU A 28 -1.70 3.48 -8.05
N PHE A 29 -1.74 2.81 -9.19
CA PHE A 29 -2.58 3.21 -10.32
C PHE A 29 -4.07 3.19 -9.95
N ASP A 30 -4.55 2.11 -9.32
CA ASP A 30 -5.94 1.97 -8.87
C ASP A 30 -6.31 3.11 -7.90
N SER A 31 -5.49 3.32 -6.87
CA SER A 31 -5.68 4.41 -5.91
C SER A 31 -5.72 5.80 -6.58
N TYR A 32 -4.81 6.05 -7.53
CA TYR A 32 -4.74 7.31 -8.26
C TYR A 32 -6.00 7.54 -9.09
N VAL A 33 -6.39 6.56 -9.92
CA VAL A 33 -7.60 6.66 -10.74
C VAL A 33 -8.85 6.78 -9.87
N ALA A 34 -8.95 6.00 -8.79
CA ALA A 34 -10.07 6.07 -7.86
C ALA A 34 -10.20 7.46 -7.23
N SER A 35 -9.09 8.10 -6.83
CA SER A 35 -9.12 9.47 -6.28
C SER A 35 -9.61 10.51 -7.30
N VAL A 36 -9.14 10.40 -8.55
CA VAL A 36 -9.57 11.28 -9.66
C VAL A 36 -11.06 11.09 -9.94
N VAL A 37 -11.51 9.84 -10.07
CA VAL A 37 -12.91 9.51 -10.35
C VAL A 37 -13.83 9.93 -9.19
N ALA A 38 -13.43 9.71 -7.94
CA ALA A 38 -14.19 10.14 -6.77
C ALA A 38 -14.37 11.66 -6.76
N ALA A 39 -13.30 12.42 -7.02
CA ALA A 39 -13.38 13.88 -7.17
C ALA A 39 -14.32 14.26 -8.32
N MET A 40 -14.21 13.62 -9.49
CA MET A 40 -15.11 13.89 -10.62
C MET A 40 -16.58 13.63 -10.27
N ILE A 41 -16.91 12.51 -9.62
CA ILE A 41 -18.29 12.18 -9.21
C ILE A 41 -18.85 13.25 -8.28
N LEU A 42 -18.07 13.68 -7.28
CA LEU A 42 -18.46 14.76 -6.37
C LEU A 42 -18.58 16.11 -7.09
N GLY A 43 -17.69 16.39 -8.04
CA GLY A 43 -17.71 17.58 -8.88
C GLY A 43 -18.98 17.69 -9.74
N VAL A 44 -19.54 16.56 -10.18
CA VAL A 44 -20.84 16.53 -10.88
C VAL A 44 -22.00 17.02 -9.98
N GLY A 45 -21.88 16.83 -8.66
CA GLY A 45 -22.89 17.24 -7.67
C GLY A 45 -22.88 18.74 -7.32
N LEU A 46 -21.91 19.51 -7.83
CA LEU A 46 -21.72 20.94 -7.61
C LEU A 46 -22.44 21.81 -8.65
N ASP A 47 -22.40 23.14 -8.47
CA ASP A 47 -23.17 24.13 -9.24
C ASP A 47 -22.71 24.29 -10.71
N VAL A 48 -21.42 24.11 -10.98
CA VAL A 48 -20.82 24.15 -12.32
C VAL A 48 -20.11 22.83 -12.64
N PRO A 49 -20.85 21.73 -12.92
CA PRO A 49 -20.28 20.40 -13.13
C PRO A 49 -19.13 20.38 -14.14
N SER A 50 -19.25 21.10 -15.25
CA SER A 50 -18.22 21.15 -16.30
C SER A 50 -16.88 21.67 -15.80
N LYS A 51 -16.88 22.60 -14.83
CA LYS A 51 -15.67 23.17 -14.22
C LYS A 51 -15.04 22.18 -13.25
N TYR A 52 -15.81 21.68 -12.28
CA TYR A 52 -15.25 20.87 -11.19
C TYR A 52 -14.93 19.44 -11.59
N VAL A 53 -15.55 18.89 -12.63
CA VAL A 53 -15.13 17.61 -13.20
C VAL A 53 -13.76 17.71 -13.87
N GLN A 54 -13.37 18.90 -14.37
CA GLN A 54 -12.09 19.10 -15.06
C GLN A 54 -10.90 19.35 -14.11
N ILE A 55 -11.12 20.00 -12.97
CA ILE A 55 -10.06 20.27 -11.97
C ILE A 55 -9.20 19.04 -11.67
N PRO A 56 -9.76 17.87 -11.30
CA PRO A 56 -8.93 16.73 -10.95
C PRO A 56 -8.11 16.21 -12.13
N LEU A 57 -8.62 16.33 -13.37
CA LEU A 57 -7.89 15.94 -14.59
C LEU A 57 -6.74 16.90 -14.91
N VAL A 58 -6.96 18.21 -14.75
CA VAL A 58 -5.93 19.23 -14.96
C VAL A 58 -4.82 19.05 -13.94
N PHE A 59 -5.17 18.89 -12.65
CA PHE A 59 -4.18 18.70 -11.60
C PHE A 59 -3.44 17.37 -11.74
N ALA A 60 -4.13 16.28 -12.07
CA ALA A 60 -3.52 15.00 -12.43
C ALA A 60 -2.46 15.15 -13.54
N GLY A 61 -2.80 15.86 -14.64
CA GLY A 61 -1.87 16.12 -15.74
C GLY A 61 -0.65 16.95 -15.34
N LEU A 62 -0.84 17.98 -14.50
CA LEU A 62 0.27 18.78 -13.95
C LEU A 62 1.14 17.95 -12.99
N GLY A 63 0.53 16.98 -12.30
CA GLY A 63 1.22 15.98 -11.48
C GLY A 63 2.22 15.15 -12.29
N ILE A 64 1.79 14.65 -13.45
CA ILE A 64 2.67 13.92 -14.39
C ILE A 64 3.85 14.79 -14.82
N LEU A 65 3.59 16.04 -15.23
CA LEU A 65 4.66 16.97 -15.62
C LEU A 65 5.64 17.22 -14.48
N SER A 66 5.12 17.39 -13.27
CA SER A 66 5.93 17.60 -12.06
C SER A 66 6.81 16.39 -11.78
N ALA A 67 6.26 15.17 -11.89
CA ALA A 67 6.98 13.92 -11.67
C ALA A 67 8.11 13.73 -12.69
N VAL A 68 7.88 14.05 -13.97
CA VAL A 68 8.92 14.01 -15.02
C VAL A 68 10.05 14.99 -14.70
N ILE A 69 9.72 16.23 -14.32
CA ILE A 69 10.72 17.24 -13.95
C ILE A 69 11.53 16.76 -12.72
N GLY A 70 10.85 16.25 -11.71
CA GLY A 70 11.48 15.70 -10.51
C GLY A 70 12.44 14.56 -10.83
N ALA A 71 12.00 13.58 -11.62
CA ALA A 71 12.82 12.44 -12.04
C ALA A 71 14.09 12.88 -12.80
N LEU A 72 13.99 13.85 -13.72
CA LEU A 72 15.15 14.38 -14.46
C LEU A 72 16.17 15.12 -13.57
N LEU A 73 15.74 15.57 -12.39
CA LEU A 73 16.58 16.28 -11.42
C LEU A 73 17.17 15.36 -10.35
N VAL A 74 16.73 14.09 -10.27
CA VAL A 74 17.36 13.08 -9.41
C VAL A 74 18.76 12.76 -9.98
N ARG A 75 19.79 13.09 -9.20
CA ARG A 75 21.19 12.80 -9.55
C ARG A 75 21.95 12.31 -8.32
N VAL A 76 22.66 11.21 -8.49
CA VAL A 76 23.57 10.63 -7.47
C VAL A 76 24.99 10.79 -7.99
N GLY A 77 25.86 11.44 -7.19
CA GLY A 77 27.29 11.53 -7.48
C GLY A 77 28.05 10.32 -6.93
N PRO A 78 29.35 10.16 -7.22
CA PRO A 78 30.16 9.00 -6.82
C PRO A 78 30.28 8.74 -5.30
N LYS A 79 29.89 9.71 -4.47
CA LYS A 79 29.87 9.62 -2.99
C LYS A 79 28.56 10.14 -2.40
N GLY A 80 27.53 10.26 -3.23
CA GLY A 80 26.24 10.80 -2.81
C GLY A 80 25.36 9.68 -2.28
N ASP A 81 24.62 9.96 -1.21
CA ASP A 81 23.59 9.06 -0.70
C ASP A 81 22.42 8.96 -1.71
N PRO A 82 22.16 7.78 -2.30
CA PRO A 82 21.05 7.58 -3.22
C PRO A 82 19.70 7.86 -2.57
N GLY A 83 19.52 7.53 -1.28
CA GLY A 83 18.27 7.76 -0.55
C GLY A 83 17.95 9.25 -0.42
N ALA A 84 18.92 10.07 -0.01
CA ALA A 84 18.77 11.52 0.00
C ALA A 84 18.50 12.11 -1.40
N ALA A 85 19.06 11.53 -2.46
CA ALA A 85 18.79 11.98 -3.83
C ALA A 85 17.35 11.69 -4.28
N LEU A 86 16.84 10.49 -4.00
CA LEU A 86 15.45 10.09 -4.27
C LEU A 86 14.47 10.98 -3.49
N ASN A 87 14.73 11.21 -2.21
CA ASN A 87 13.92 12.08 -1.35
C ASN A 87 13.89 13.53 -1.84
N ARG A 88 15.04 14.06 -2.24
CA ARG A 88 15.13 15.40 -2.86
C ARG A 88 14.33 15.48 -4.15
N GLY A 89 14.35 14.43 -4.98
CA GLY A 89 13.48 14.33 -6.16
C GLY A 89 12.00 14.47 -5.80
N THR A 90 11.56 13.78 -4.74
CA THR A 90 10.19 13.86 -4.23
C THR A 90 9.84 15.27 -3.79
N TYR A 91 10.69 15.92 -3.00
CA TYR A 91 10.45 17.29 -2.55
C TYR A 91 10.37 18.30 -3.70
N ILE A 92 11.27 18.18 -4.68
CA ILE A 92 11.23 19.01 -5.89
C ILE A 92 9.92 18.81 -6.64
N THR A 93 9.48 17.56 -6.80
CA THR A 93 8.21 17.23 -7.44
C THR A 93 7.03 17.86 -6.72
N CYS A 94 6.98 17.76 -5.39
CA CYS A 94 5.95 18.41 -4.57
C CYS A 94 5.91 19.93 -4.78
N ILE A 95 7.08 20.59 -4.77
CA ILE A 95 7.17 22.04 -4.93
C ILE A 95 6.72 22.46 -6.33
N VAL A 96 7.21 21.79 -7.37
CA VAL A 96 6.83 22.05 -8.77
C VAL A 96 5.33 21.84 -8.95
N PHE A 97 4.79 20.74 -8.40
CA PHE A 97 3.36 20.46 -8.44
C PHE A 97 2.52 21.55 -7.77
N GLY A 98 2.92 22.00 -6.56
CA GLY A 98 2.24 23.09 -5.86
C GLY A 98 2.24 24.40 -6.65
N ILE A 99 3.35 24.74 -7.30
CA ILE A 99 3.47 25.95 -8.14
C ILE A 99 2.59 25.82 -9.39
N LEU A 100 2.70 24.71 -10.12
CA LEU A 100 1.95 24.50 -11.35
C LEU A 100 0.43 24.48 -11.11
N THR A 101 -0.02 23.84 -10.04
CA THR A 101 -1.44 23.84 -9.65
C THR A 101 -1.92 25.20 -9.15
N ALA A 102 -1.06 26.00 -8.49
CA ALA A 102 -1.39 27.38 -8.12
C ALA A 102 -1.57 28.27 -9.37
N LEU A 103 -0.68 28.14 -10.36
CA LEU A 103 -0.78 28.85 -11.63
C LEU A 103 -2.04 28.44 -12.40
N ALA A 104 -2.37 27.15 -12.42
CA ALA A 104 -3.61 26.66 -13.02
C ALA A 104 -4.85 27.19 -12.28
N THR A 105 -4.82 27.23 -10.94
CA THR A 105 -5.90 27.80 -10.12
C THR A 105 -6.13 29.26 -10.46
N TRP A 106 -5.07 30.05 -10.60
CA TRP A 106 -5.15 31.44 -11.04
C TRP A 106 -5.65 31.59 -12.48
N TYR A 107 -5.12 30.81 -13.43
CA TYR A 107 -5.43 30.93 -14.85
C TYR A 107 -6.86 30.51 -15.21
N PHE A 108 -7.34 29.42 -14.62
CA PHE A 108 -8.70 28.90 -14.85
C PHE A 108 -9.74 29.47 -13.87
N GLU A 109 -9.35 30.42 -13.03
CA GLU A 109 -10.21 31.03 -12.00
C GLU A 109 -10.90 29.99 -11.10
N TYR A 110 -10.13 28.98 -10.69
CA TYR A 110 -10.56 28.02 -9.69
C TYR A 110 -10.53 28.65 -8.29
N GLU A 111 -11.35 28.13 -7.41
CA GLU A 111 -11.47 28.56 -6.03
C GLU A 111 -10.19 28.18 -5.28
N TRP A 112 -9.48 29.17 -4.73
CA TRP A 112 -8.22 28.94 -4.00
C TRP A 112 -8.34 27.96 -2.83
N ALA A 113 -9.55 27.78 -2.29
CA ALA A 113 -9.85 26.77 -1.29
C ALA A 113 -9.50 25.34 -1.78
N PHE A 114 -9.76 25.05 -3.05
CA PHE A 114 -9.45 23.75 -3.66
C PHE A 114 -7.95 23.50 -3.79
N TRP A 115 -7.20 24.52 -4.21
CA TRP A 115 -5.75 24.45 -4.21
C TRP A 115 -5.20 24.24 -2.79
N GLY A 116 -5.76 24.95 -1.80
CA GLY A 116 -5.43 24.75 -0.39
C GLY A 116 -5.67 23.31 0.07
N ALA A 117 -6.78 22.69 -0.32
CA ALA A 117 -7.08 21.29 0.00
C ALA A 117 -6.08 20.31 -0.65
N VAL A 118 -5.69 20.54 -1.89
CA VAL A 118 -4.63 19.76 -2.59
C VAL A 118 -3.30 19.84 -1.86
N VAL A 119 -2.89 21.04 -1.45
CA VAL A 119 -1.65 21.26 -0.69
C VAL A 119 -1.69 20.56 0.66
N VAL A 120 -2.84 20.56 1.35
CA VAL A 120 -3.02 19.82 2.61
C VAL A 120 -2.80 18.33 2.41
N GLY A 121 -3.36 17.75 1.34
CA GLY A 121 -3.13 16.35 0.97
C GLY A 121 -1.67 16.03 0.70
N LEU A 122 -0.99 16.88 -0.06
CA LEU A 122 0.44 16.76 -0.38
C LEU A 122 1.32 16.77 0.88
N VAL A 123 1.08 17.74 1.78
CA VAL A 123 1.80 17.86 3.05
C VAL A 123 1.51 16.68 3.97
N ALA A 124 0.26 16.23 4.03
CA ALA A 124 -0.12 15.05 4.81
C ALA A 124 0.62 13.80 4.32
N GLY A 125 0.76 13.62 3.00
CA GLY A 125 1.51 12.49 2.42
C GLY A 125 2.97 12.47 2.88
N ILE A 126 3.63 13.63 2.85
CA ILE A 126 5.01 13.78 3.34
C ILE A 126 5.11 13.40 4.82
N ILE A 127 4.21 13.92 5.65
CA ILE A 127 4.21 13.65 7.10
C ILE A 127 4.01 12.15 7.34
N ILE A 128 3.05 11.51 6.68
CA ILE A 128 2.77 10.08 6.83
C ILE A 128 3.97 9.24 6.39
N GLY A 129 4.61 9.58 5.27
CA GLY A 129 5.84 8.94 4.80
C GLY A 129 6.97 9.02 5.82
N VAL A 130 7.23 10.20 6.37
CA VAL A 130 8.26 10.41 7.41
C VAL A 130 7.93 9.65 8.70
N THR A 131 6.66 9.58 9.10
CA THR A 131 6.29 8.79 10.28
C THR A 131 6.48 7.31 10.05
N SER A 132 6.22 6.80 8.84
CA SER A 132 6.43 5.38 8.52
C SER A 132 7.92 5.04 8.53
N ASP A 133 8.76 5.89 7.94
CA ASP A 133 10.23 5.81 7.99
C ASP A 133 10.75 5.70 9.44
N TYR A 134 10.22 6.46 10.39
CA TYR A 134 10.64 6.34 11.80
C TYR A 134 10.48 4.92 12.38
N PHE A 135 9.46 4.18 11.95
CA PHE A 135 9.20 2.82 12.46
C PHE A 135 9.94 1.74 11.69
N THR A 136 10.30 1.98 10.43
CA THR A 136 10.90 0.96 9.57
C THR A 136 12.40 1.12 9.39
N SER A 137 12.99 2.31 9.58
CA SER A 137 14.39 2.55 9.21
C SER A 137 15.39 2.03 10.23
N GLU A 138 16.51 1.47 9.75
CA GLU A 138 17.53 0.75 10.52
C GLU A 138 18.24 1.60 11.58
N ASP A 139 18.26 2.92 11.39
CA ASP A 139 18.88 3.89 12.29
C ASP A 139 17.94 4.35 13.42
N LYS A 140 16.69 3.88 13.43
CA LYS A 140 15.66 4.31 14.39
C LYS A 140 15.42 3.30 15.49
N ALA A 141 14.97 3.82 16.63
CA ALA A 141 14.76 3.04 17.85
C ALA A 141 13.87 1.79 17.69
N PRO A 142 12.78 1.78 16.89
CA PRO A 142 11.94 0.59 16.73
C PRO A 142 12.68 -0.60 16.11
N VAL A 143 13.47 -0.37 15.06
CA VAL A 143 14.26 -1.43 14.41
C VAL A 143 15.42 -1.87 15.30
N LEU A 144 16.17 -0.92 15.86
CA LEU A 144 17.29 -1.21 16.77
C LEU A 144 16.87 -2.13 17.93
N LYS A 145 15.72 -1.84 18.54
CA LYS A 145 15.17 -2.65 19.65
C LYS A 145 14.66 -4.00 19.20
N THR A 146 14.18 -4.12 17.97
CA THR A 146 13.72 -5.40 17.43
C THR A 146 14.90 -6.29 17.07
N ALA A 147 15.98 -5.72 16.55
CA ALA A 147 17.24 -6.42 16.34
C ALA A 147 17.86 -6.88 17.67
N GLU A 148 17.87 -6.03 18.69
CA GLU A 148 18.28 -6.38 20.06
C GLU A 148 17.43 -7.52 20.64
N ALA A 149 16.10 -7.45 20.47
CA ALA A 149 15.20 -8.50 20.93
C ALA A 149 15.49 -9.87 20.28
N SER A 150 16.06 -9.90 19.07
CA SER A 150 16.47 -11.13 18.40
C SER A 150 17.53 -11.92 19.16
N GLU A 151 18.36 -11.27 19.99
CA GLU A 151 19.35 -11.96 20.84
C GLU A 151 18.70 -12.93 21.83
N THR A 152 17.46 -12.64 22.22
CA THR A 152 16.68 -13.46 23.15
C THR A 152 15.81 -14.52 22.45
N GLY A 153 15.74 -14.48 21.12
CA GLY A 153 15.07 -15.48 20.28
C GLY A 153 13.84 -14.99 19.52
N PRO A 154 13.23 -15.87 18.69
CA PRO A 154 12.18 -15.50 17.74
C PRO A 154 10.91 -14.94 18.38
N ALA A 155 10.50 -15.47 19.54
CA ALA A 155 9.25 -15.07 20.19
C ALA A 155 9.27 -13.59 20.59
N LEU A 156 10.37 -13.11 21.18
CA LEU A 156 10.50 -11.71 21.58
C LEU A 156 10.73 -10.79 20.38
N ASN A 157 11.41 -11.27 19.32
CA ASN A 157 11.48 -10.54 18.05
C ASN A 157 10.07 -10.31 17.46
N ILE A 158 9.22 -11.34 17.38
CA ILE A 158 7.85 -11.24 16.85
C ILE A 158 7.00 -10.33 17.74
N ILE A 159 7.01 -10.52 19.07
CA ILE A 159 6.24 -9.66 19.97
C ILE A 159 6.65 -8.19 19.82
N THR A 160 7.95 -7.92 19.70
CA THR A 160 8.47 -6.55 19.58
C THR A 160 8.06 -5.91 18.27
N GLY A 161 8.25 -6.58 17.13
CA GLY A 161 7.88 -6.03 15.82
C GLY A 161 6.37 -5.84 15.67
N PHE A 162 5.55 -6.79 16.12
CA PHE A 162 4.10 -6.66 16.10
C PHE A 162 3.63 -5.48 16.97
N SER A 163 4.21 -5.32 18.16
CA SER A 163 3.88 -4.21 19.08
C SER A 163 4.25 -2.85 18.50
N TYR A 164 5.42 -2.72 17.86
CA TYR A 164 5.80 -1.47 17.19
C TYR A 164 4.95 -1.20 15.95
N GLY A 165 4.57 -2.24 15.20
CA GLY A 165 3.59 -2.14 14.12
C GLY A 165 2.26 -1.55 14.60
N LEU A 166 1.73 -2.03 15.73
CA LEU A 166 0.50 -1.47 16.32
C LEU A 166 0.67 0.00 16.74
N ARG A 167 1.82 0.34 17.33
CA ARG A 167 2.12 1.73 17.72
C ARG A 167 2.30 2.65 16.52
N SER A 168 2.73 2.12 15.38
CA SER A 168 2.99 2.91 14.17
C SER A 168 1.71 3.50 13.56
N THR A 169 0.54 2.91 13.82
CA THR A 169 -0.72 3.30 13.16
C THR A 169 -1.27 4.64 13.65
N ILE A 170 -0.91 5.07 14.86
CA ILE A 170 -1.51 6.25 15.50
C ILE A 170 -1.25 7.54 14.73
N PHE A 171 -0.02 7.77 14.28
CA PHE A 171 0.34 9.03 13.62
C PHE A 171 -0.25 9.13 12.20
N PRO A 172 -0.18 8.10 11.35
CA PRO A 172 -0.85 8.13 10.05
C PRO A 172 -2.36 8.31 10.16
N LEU A 173 -3.05 7.61 11.08
CA LEU A 173 -4.50 7.74 11.24
C LEU A 173 -4.91 9.15 11.71
N ILE A 174 -4.18 9.72 12.66
CA ILE A 174 -4.39 11.13 13.07
C ILE A 174 -4.10 12.06 11.89
N GLY A 175 -3.02 11.82 11.14
CA GLY A 175 -2.64 12.60 9.96
C GLY A 175 -3.74 12.63 8.90
N ILE A 176 -4.31 11.48 8.56
CA ILE A 176 -5.44 11.36 7.61
C ILE A 176 -6.66 12.14 8.14
N ALA A 177 -7.03 11.95 9.40
CA ALA A 177 -8.19 12.63 9.99
C ALA A 177 -8.02 14.16 10.04
N VAL A 178 -6.83 14.64 10.40
CA VAL A 178 -6.49 16.07 10.42
C VAL A 178 -6.48 16.63 8.99
N ALA A 179 -5.87 15.93 8.03
CA ALA A 179 -5.83 16.36 6.64
C ALA A 179 -7.24 16.47 6.05
N ALA A 180 -8.09 15.45 6.26
CA ALA A 180 -9.48 15.47 5.83
C ALA A 180 -10.26 16.63 6.49
N THR A 181 -10.06 16.86 7.79
CA THR A 181 -10.73 17.94 8.52
C THR A 181 -10.30 19.32 8.03
N ILE A 182 -8.99 19.54 7.81
CA ILE A 182 -8.48 20.81 7.30
C ILE A 182 -8.97 21.05 5.87
N ALA A 183 -8.88 20.03 5.00
CA ALA A 183 -9.39 20.12 3.62
C ALA A 183 -10.90 20.46 3.59
N TYR A 184 -11.68 19.80 4.45
CA TYR A 184 -13.10 20.09 4.63
C TYR A 184 -13.32 21.53 5.09
N LYS A 185 -12.62 21.98 6.13
CA LYS A 185 -12.80 23.33 6.72
C LYS A 185 -12.34 24.46 5.80
N ILE A 186 -11.33 24.25 4.97
CA ILE A 186 -10.91 25.22 3.96
C ILE A 186 -12.02 25.43 2.91
N CYS A 187 -12.73 24.37 2.54
CA CYS A 187 -13.78 24.40 1.52
C CYS A 187 -15.20 24.61 2.08
N GLU A 188 -15.40 24.45 3.39
CA GLU A 188 -16.69 24.62 4.09
C GLU A 188 -17.36 25.99 3.83
N PRO A 189 -16.65 27.13 3.77
CA PRO A 189 -17.27 28.43 3.46
C PRO A 189 -17.95 28.50 2.10
N LEU A 190 -17.59 27.61 1.16
CA LEU A 190 -18.23 27.50 -0.16
C LEU A 190 -19.51 26.66 -0.11
N GLY A 191 -19.67 25.83 0.92
CA GLY A 191 -20.83 24.96 1.17
C GLY A 191 -20.43 23.51 1.44
N ILE A 192 -21.35 22.72 2.02
CA ILE A 192 -21.08 21.34 2.47
C ILE A 192 -20.61 20.44 1.30
N LYS A 193 -21.22 20.57 0.12
CA LYS A 193 -20.81 19.77 -1.05
C LYS A 193 -19.39 20.09 -1.51
N TYR A 194 -18.99 21.36 -1.44
CA TYR A 194 -17.63 21.81 -1.75
C TYR A 194 -16.63 21.31 -0.70
N ALA A 195 -17.06 21.21 0.56
CA ALA A 195 -16.25 20.65 1.65
C ALA A 195 -15.88 19.18 1.40
N LEU A 196 -16.86 18.35 1.00
CA LEU A 196 -16.61 16.95 0.64
C LEU A 196 -15.74 16.82 -0.62
N TYR A 197 -15.97 17.69 -1.61
CA TYR A 197 -15.13 17.75 -2.80
C TYR A 197 -13.68 18.16 -2.45
N GLY A 198 -13.48 19.05 -1.47
CA GLY A 198 -12.17 19.40 -0.93
C GLY A 198 -11.41 18.20 -0.34
N ILE A 199 -12.09 17.30 0.38
CA ILE A 199 -11.47 16.06 0.88
C ILE A 199 -10.98 15.20 -0.30
N ALA A 200 -11.79 15.06 -1.36
CA ALA A 200 -11.40 14.31 -2.56
C ALA A 200 -10.20 14.94 -3.27
N LEU A 201 -10.14 16.28 -3.33
CA LEU A 201 -8.98 16.99 -3.86
C LEU A 201 -7.73 16.85 -2.98
N ALA A 202 -7.87 16.73 -1.67
CA ALA A 202 -6.75 16.38 -0.80
C ALA A 202 -6.21 14.98 -1.09
N ALA A 203 -7.10 13.99 -1.30
CA ALA A 203 -6.69 12.65 -1.72
C ALA A 203 -5.91 12.69 -3.05
N LEU A 204 -6.44 13.41 -4.04
CA LEU A 204 -5.76 13.65 -5.31
C LEU A 204 -4.41 14.32 -5.11
N GLY A 205 -4.31 15.35 -4.27
CA GLY A 205 -3.07 16.07 -4.02
C GLY A 205 -1.97 15.18 -3.47
N MET A 206 -2.33 14.22 -2.61
CA MET A 206 -1.39 13.23 -2.10
C MET A 206 -0.86 12.28 -3.19
N LEU A 207 -1.72 11.89 -4.15
CA LEU A 207 -1.37 10.98 -5.25
C LEU A 207 -0.94 11.66 -6.55
N SER A 208 -0.99 12.98 -6.64
CA SER A 208 -0.68 13.67 -7.90
C SER A 208 0.79 13.53 -8.29
N ILE A 209 1.66 13.18 -7.35
CA ILE A 209 3.09 12.91 -7.59
C ILE A 209 3.39 11.42 -7.79
N VAL A 210 2.35 10.58 -7.93
CA VAL A 210 2.47 9.11 -7.95
C VAL A 210 3.47 8.58 -8.97
N GLY A 211 3.67 9.27 -10.11
CA GLY A 211 4.67 8.86 -11.10
C GLY A 211 6.09 8.78 -10.54
N LEU A 212 6.49 9.74 -9.70
CA LEU A 212 7.79 9.68 -9.03
C LEU A 212 7.78 8.72 -7.84
N THR A 213 6.67 8.64 -7.11
CA THR A 213 6.49 7.67 -6.00
C THR A 213 6.69 6.24 -6.50
N VAL A 214 6.01 5.84 -7.57
CA VAL A 214 6.16 4.52 -8.21
C VAL A 214 7.58 4.32 -8.72
N SER A 215 8.20 5.34 -9.31
CA SER A 215 9.59 5.25 -9.77
C SER A 215 10.58 4.99 -8.63
N ASN A 216 10.39 5.65 -7.49
CA ASN A 216 11.23 5.48 -6.31
C ASN A 216 10.98 4.13 -5.62
N ASP A 217 9.74 3.64 -5.63
CA ASP A 217 9.38 2.36 -5.04
C ASP A 217 9.90 1.19 -5.92
N ALA A 218 9.76 1.29 -7.24
CA ALA A 218 10.31 0.32 -8.20
C ALA A 218 11.85 0.29 -8.24
N TYR A 219 12.53 1.34 -7.77
CA TYR A 219 13.99 1.36 -7.65
C TYR A 219 14.49 0.25 -6.71
N GLY A 220 13.79 -0.02 -5.60
CA GLY A 220 14.17 -1.05 -4.63
C GLY A 220 14.27 -2.45 -5.27
N PRO A 221 13.16 -3.01 -5.82
CA PRO A 221 13.16 -4.32 -6.46
C PRO A 221 14.16 -4.47 -7.61
N ILE A 222 14.41 -3.40 -8.38
CA ILE A 222 15.42 -3.41 -9.47
C ILE A 222 16.82 -3.65 -8.89
N VAL A 223 17.15 -2.96 -7.80
CA VAL A 223 18.45 -3.12 -7.15
C VAL A 223 18.55 -4.46 -6.43
N ASP A 224 17.47 -4.94 -5.81
CA ASP A 224 17.41 -6.25 -5.17
C ASP A 224 17.69 -7.38 -6.19
N ASN A 225 17.05 -7.32 -7.36
CA ASN A 225 17.35 -8.21 -8.47
C ASN A 225 18.79 -8.06 -8.98
N SER A 226 19.32 -6.83 -8.99
CA SER A 226 20.71 -6.58 -9.42
C SER A 226 21.70 -7.26 -8.47
N LYS A 227 21.44 -7.24 -7.16
CA LYS A 227 22.20 -7.95 -6.14
C LYS A 227 22.08 -9.47 -6.32
N GLY A 228 20.86 -10.00 -6.45
CA GLY A 228 20.62 -11.41 -6.69
C GLY A 228 21.36 -11.93 -7.93
N ILE A 229 21.33 -11.18 -9.03
CA ILE A 229 22.08 -11.49 -10.27
C ILE A 229 23.60 -11.46 -10.02
N ALA A 230 24.11 -10.49 -9.25
CA ALA A 230 25.53 -10.39 -8.94
C ALA A 230 26.03 -11.61 -8.14
N GLU A 231 25.28 -12.02 -7.12
CA GLU A 231 25.55 -13.20 -6.29
C GLU A 231 25.50 -14.48 -7.13
N GLN A 232 24.43 -14.67 -7.91
CA GLN A 232 24.23 -15.85 -8.77
C GLN A 232 25.28 -15.97 -9.88
N SER A 233 25.82 -14.84 -10.35
CA SER A 233 26.85 -14.79 -11.38
C SER A 233 28.28 -14.92 -10.81
N GLY A 234 28.44 -14.94 -9.48
CA GLY A 234 29.75 -15.01 -8.82
C GLY A 234 30.62 -13.79 -9.11
N LEU A 235 30.01 -12.59 -9.17
CA LEU A 235 30.74 -11.33 -9.31
C LEU A 235 31.57 -11.02 -8.05
N SER A 236 32.45 -10.01 -8.14
CA SER A 236 33.32 -9.64 -7.02
C SER A 236 32.52 -9.08 -5.83
N GLU A 237 33.09 -9.23 -4.63
CA GLU A 237 32.53 -8.65 -3.39
C GLU A 237 32.34 -7.13 -3.49
N GLU A 238 33.13 -6.43 -4.30
CA GLU A 238 32.95 -5.00 -4.58
C GLU A 238 31.63 -4.69 -5.29
N VAL A 239 31.23 -5.51 -6.27
CA VAL A 239 29.94 -5.34 -6.97
C VAL A 239 28.79 -5.61 -6.02
N ILE A 240 28.90 -6.67 -5.21
CA ILE A 240 27.89 -7.04 -4.22
C ILE A 240 27.74 -5.91 -3.18
N ALA A 241 28.85 -5.35 -2.68
CA ALA A 241 28.83 -4.24 -1.73
C ALA A 241 28.19 -2.97 -2.31
N ILE A 242 28.44 -2.66 -3.58
CA ILE A 242 27.76 -1.54 -4.26
C ILE A 242 26.26 -1.81 -4.37
N THR A 243 25.85 -3.01 -4.75
CA THR A 243 24.43 -3.36 -4.83
C THR A 243 23.75 -3.37 -3.46
N ASP A 244 24.45 -3.75 -2.39
CA ASP A 244 23.95 -3.67 -1.00
C ASP A 244 23.72 -2.22 -0.56
N GLU A 245 24.63 -1.29 -0.90
CA GLU A 245 24.44 0.14 -0.60
C GLU A 245 23.24 0.73 -1.34
N LEU A 246 23.07 0.36 -2.62
CA LEU A 246 21.92 0.78 -3.42
C LEU A 246 20.61 0.16 -2.89
N ASP A 247 20.62 -1.09 -2.43
CA ASP A 247 19.44 -1.78 -1.87
C ASP A 247 18.99 -1.09 -0.59
N SER A 248 19.93 -0.82 0.32
CA SER A 248 19.64 -0.08 1.56
C SER A 248 18.98 1.29 1.30
N ALA A 249 19.48 2.03 0.30
CA ALA A 249 18.86 3.28 -0.13
C ALA A 249 17.45 3.08 -0.73
N GLY A 250 17.26 2.00 -1.51
CA GLY A 250 15.96 1.58 -2.03
C GLY A 250 14.95 1.28 -0.92
N ASN A 251 15.36 0.62 0.16
CA ASN A 251 14.48 0.30 1.30
C ASN A 251 14.01 1.55 2.05
N THR A 252 14.88 2.56 2.17
CA THR A 252 14.50 3.86 2.76
C THR A 252 13.49 4.59 1.86
N ALA A 253 13.69 4.57 0.54
CA ALA A 253 12.74 5.15 -0.41
C ALA A 253 11.40 4.39 -0.43
N LYS A 254 11.44 3.05 -0.34
CA LYS A 254 10.29 2.13 -0.24
C LYS A 254 9.44 2.43 0.99
N ALA A 255 10.05 2.73 2.13
CA ALA A 255 9.31 3.08 3.35
C ALA A 255 8.48 4.38 3.19
N ILE A 256 9.08 5.43 2.64
CA ILE A 256 8.39 6.72 2.43
C ILE A 256 7.27 6.56 1.40
N THR A 257 7.54 5.88 0.30
CA THR A 257 6.57 5.65 -0.79
C THR A 257 5.40 4.75 -0.36
N LYS A 258 5.64 3.68 0.40
CA LYS A 258 4.59 2.87 1.05
C LYS A 258 3.73 3.72 1.99
N GLY A 259 4.34 4.62 2.77
CA GLY A 259 3.60 5.57 3.62
C GLY A 259 2.69 6.50 2.82
N PHE A 260 3.16 7.02 1.68
CA PHE A 260 2.34 7.80 0.74
C PHE A 260 1.17 7.00 0.19
N ALA A 261 1.41 5.75 -0.23
CA ALA A 261 0.37 4.85 -0.76
C ALA A 261 -0.76 4.64 0.25
N ILE A 262 -0.40 4.29 1.49
CA ILE A 262 -1.39 3.98 2.54
C ILE A 262 -2.12 5.24 3.01
N GLY A 263 -1.41 6.37 3.20
CA GLY A 263 -2.04 7.65 3.54
C GLY A 263 -3.04 8.10 2.48
N ALA A 264 -2.69 7.89 1.21
CA ALA A 264 -3.51 8.26 0.08
C ALA A 264 -4.75 7.38 -0.04
N ALA A 265 -4.61 6.08 0.19
CA ALA A 265 -5.74 5.16 0.28
C ALA A 265 -6.72 5.67 1.35
N GLY A 266 -6.24 6.08 2.53
CA GLY A 266 -7.07 6.66 3.59
C GLY A 266 -7.95 7.84 3.15
N LEU A 267 -7.38 8.87 2.52
CA LEU A 267 -8.15 10.01 2.03
C LEU A 267 -9.06 9.65 0.84
N THR A 268 -8.55 8.82 -0.09
CA THR A 268 -9.28 8.38 -1.29
C THR A 268 -10.54 7.63 -0.91
N VAL A 269 -10.45 6.81 0.11
CA VAL A 269 -11.54 5.98 0.59
C VAL A 269 -12.64 6.81 1.25
N ILE A 270 -12.29 7.87 1.99
CA ILE A 270 -13.27 8.84 2.51
C ILE A 270 -14.00 9.52 1.34
N ALA A 271 -13.26 9.90 0.30
CA ALA A 271 -13.83 10.50 -0.90
C ALA A 271 -14.75 9.53 -1.66
N LEU A 272 -14.38 8.25 -1.75
CA LEU A 272 -15.21 7.21 -2.36
C LEU A 272 -16.51 6.97 -1.57
N LEU A 273 -16.47 7.01 -0.23
CA LEU A 273 -17.67 6.92 0.59
C LEU A 273 -18.62 8.10 0.34
N ALA A 274 -18.08 9.32 0.20
CA ALA A 274 -18.85 10.50 -0.17
C ALA A 274 -19.42 10.38 -1.61
N ALA A 275 -18.63 9.86 -2.55
CA ALA A 275 -19.07 9.62 -3.93
C ALA A 275 -20.19 8.57 -4.01
N PHE A 276 -20.12 7.52 -3.19
CA PHE A 276 -21.20 6.53 -3.02
C PHE A 276 -22.48 7.20 -2.49
N GLN A 277 -22.37 8.01 -1.44
CA GLN A 277 -23.50 8.74 -0.87
C GLN A 277 -24.14 9.67 -1.91
N GLU A 278 -23.35 10.41 -2.68
CA GLU A 278 -23.85 11.28 -3.76
C GLU A 278 -24.56 10.45 -4.85
N THR A 279 -23.98 9.32 -5.25
CA THR A 279 -24.58 8.43 -6.27
C THR A 279 -25.93 7.88 -5.81
N ALA A 280 -26.03 7.43 -4.55
CA ALA A 280 -27.29 6.96 -3.97
C ALA A 280 -28.33 8.09 -3.82
N SER A 281 -27.90 9.29 -3.44
CA SER A 281 -28.75 10.48 -3.36
C SER A 281 -29.38 10.82 -4.72
N ARG A 282 -28.59 10.76 -5.80
CA ARG A 282 -29.07 10.98 -7.17
C ARG A 282 -30.01 9.88 -7.67
N ALA A 283 -29.89 8.67 -7.13
CA ALA A 283 -30.84 7.59 -7.35
C ALA A 283 -32.15 7.73 -6.53
N GLY A 284 -32.32 8.83 -5.78
CA GLY A 284 -33.53 9.14 -5.02
C GLY A 284 -33.50 8.64 -3.57
N TYR A 285 -32.33 8.24 -3.05
CA TYR A 285 -32.18 7.78 -1.67
C TYR A 285 -31.25 8.69 -0.88
N THR A 286 -31.80 9.53 0.00
CA THR A 286 -30.98 10.37 0.88
C THR A 286 -30.28 9.49 1.91
N VAL A 287 -28.97 9.35 1.77
CA VAL A 287 -28.17 8.55 2.69
C VAL A 287 -27.82 9.38 3.91
N ASN A 288 -28.20 8.90 5.09
CA ASN A 288 -27.68 9.36 6.37
C ASN A 288 -27.05 8.16 7.09
N PHE A 289 -25.78 8.27 7.44
CA PHE A 289 -25.02 7.23 8.14
C PHE A 289 -25.11 7.46 9.65
N ASP A 290 -26.31 7.35 10.20
CA ASP A 290 -26.48 7.38 11.65
C ASP A 290 -26.02 6.04 12.24
N ILE A 291 -24.95 6.04 13.02
CA ILE A 291 -24.43 4.83 13.67
C ILE A 291 -25.39 4.27 14.72
N MET A 292 -26.36 5.07 15.18
CA MET A 292 -27.43 4.62 16.07
C MET A 292 -28.55 3.90 15.30
N ASP A 293 -28.57 3.96 13.97
CA ASP A 293 -29.44 3.10 13.14
C ASP A 293 -28.91 1.65 13.18
N PRO A 294 -29.71 0.68 13.67
CA PRO A 294 -29.28 -0.71 13.78
C PRO A 294 -28.83 -1.34 12.46
N ILE A 295 -29.37 -0.90 11.32
CA ILE A 295 -29.01 -1.42 9.99
C ILE A 295 -27.61 -0.91 9.59
N VAL A 296 -27.32 0.36 9.89
CA VAL A 296 -25.99 0.94 9.66
C VAL A 296 -24.97 0.29 10.59
N LEU A 297 -25.31 0.11 11.88
CA LEU A 297 -24.43 -0.55 12.85
C LEU A 297 -24.14 -2.01 12.48
N LEU A 298 -25.16 -2.76 12.04
CA LEU A 298 -25.00 -4.13 11.53
C LEU A 298 -24.01 -4.16 10.37
N GLY A 299 -24.20 -3.28 9.39
CA GLY A 299 -23.28 -3.11 8.27
C GLY A 299 -21.87 -2.85 8.77
N ALA A 300 -21.69 -1.87 9.65
CA ALA A 300 -20.39 -1.47 10.18
C ALA A 300 -19.66 -2.60 10.92
N LEU A 301 -20.35 -3.37 11.77
CA LEU A 301 -19.74 -4.50 12.48
C LEU A 301 -19.28 -5.61 11.52
N ILE A 302 -20.08 -5.93 10.49
CA ILE A 302 -19.67 -6.87 9.46
C ILE A 302 -18.48 -6.30 8.67
N GLY A 303 -18.55 -5.02 8.31
CA GLY A 303 -17.50 -4.30 7.59
C GLY A 303 -16.17 -4.34 8.32
N VAL A 304 -16.16 -4.11 9.64
CA VAL A 304 -14.93 -4.18 10.46
C VAL A 304 -14.27 -5.56 10.40
N ALA A 305 -15.05 -6.64 10.30
CA ALA A 305 -14.53 -8.00 10.27
C ALA A 305 -13.96 -8.42 8.90
N ILE A 306 -14.49 -7.89 7.79
CA ILE A 306 -14.10 -8.32 6.43
C ILE A 306 -12.60 -8.17 6.16
N PRO A 307 -11.94 -7.03 6.47
CA PRO A 307 -10.51 -6.89 6.28
C PRO A 307 -9.68 -7.95 7.00
N ALA A 308 -10.03 -8.27 8.25
CA ALA A 308 -9.32 -9.31 9.01
C ALA A 308 -9.51 -10.71 8.40
N VAL A 309 -10.72 -11.04 7.94
CA VAL A 309 -11.00 -12.30 7.25
C VAL A 309 -10.24 -12.39 5.94
N PHE A 310 -10.24 -11.31 5.14
CA PHE A 310 -9.49 -11.24 3.89
C PHE A 310 -8.00 -11.45 4.12
N SER A 311 -7.40 -10.70 5.07
CA SER A 311 -5.99 -10.87 5.44
C SER A 311 -5.69 -12.32 5.86
N ALA A 312 -6.55 -12.94 6.68
CA ALA A 312 -6.37 -14.33 7.08
C ALA A 312 -6.40 -15.30 5.89
N MET A 313 -7.32 -15.11 4.93
CA MET A 313 -7.41 -15.94 3.74
C MET A 313 -6.12 -15.89 2.91
N VAL A 314 -5.61 -14.69 2.63
CA VAL A 314 -4.40 -14.52 1.81
C VAL A 314 -3.14 -14.98 2.55
N MET A 315 -3.00 -14.68 3.86
CA MET A 315 -1.85 -15.14 4.65
C MET A 315 -1.81 -16.67 4.79
N LEU A 316 -2.95 -17.31 5.05
CA LEU A 316 -3.02 -18.77 5.06
C LEU A 316 -2.76 -19.37 3.68
N GLY A 317 -3.13 -18.66 2.60
CA GLY A 317 -2.79 -19.01 1.23
C GLY A 317 -1.28 -19.00 0.98
N VAL A 318 -0.58 -17.93 1.39
CA VAL A 318 0.88 -17.85 1.35
C VAL A 318 1.52 -18.96 2.17
N GLY A 319 1.04 -19.22 3.39
CA GLY A 319 1.55 -20.31 4.24
C GLY A 319 1.47 -21.68 3.57
N ARG A 320 0.32 -22.03 2.97
CA ARG A 320 0.17 -23.29 2.21
C ARG A 320 1.12 -23.38 1.01
N ASN A 321 1.38 -22.27 0.32
CA ASN A 321 2.31 -22.25 -0.81
C ASN A 321 3.77 -22.32 -0.35
N ALA A 322 4.12 -21.65 0.75
CA ALA A 322 5.45 -21.72 1.36
C ALA A 322 5.76 -23.15 1.84
N GLU A 323 4.81 -23.86 2.45
CA GLU A 323 4.97 -25.27 2.82
C GLU A 323 5.30 -26.16 1.60
N ARG A 324 4.58 -25.97 0.48
CA ARG A 324 4.86 -26.68 -0.78
C ARG A 324 6.23 -26.33 -1.33
N MET A 325 6.61 -25.05 -1.30
CA MET A 325 7.91 -24.56 -1.76
C MET A 325 9.06 -25.14 -0.92
N VAL A 326 8.96 -25.11 0.41
CA VAL A 326 9.96 -25.67 1.33
C VAL A 326 10.09 -27.18 1.14
N ALA A 327 8.98 -27.90 0.96
CA ALA A 327 9.01 -29.33 0.68
C ALA A 327 9.78 -29.64 -0.63
N GLU A 328 9.57 -28.84 -1.68
CA GLU A 328 10.27 -28.98 -2.95
C GLU A 328 11.76 -28.63 -2.85
N ILE A 329 12.13 -27.52 -2.19
CA ILE A 329 13.53 -27.15 -1.94
C ILE A 329 14.26 -28.29 -1.21
N ARG A 330 13.65 -28.83 -0.14
CA ARG A 330 14.21 -29.95 0.63
C ARG A 330 14.32 -31.23 -0.20
N ARG A 331 13.32 -31.50 -1.06
CA ARG A 331 13.33 -32.64 -1.98
C ARG A 331 14.53 -32.55 -2.92
N GLN A 332 14.72 -31.40 -3.58
CA GLN A 332 15.84 -31.20 -4.51
C GLN A 332 17.20 -31.31 -3.82
N PHE A 333 17.39 -30.69 -2.65
CA PHE A 333 18.66 -30.83 -1.92
C PHE A 333 18.97 -32.25 -1.45
N ARG A 334 17.95 -33.09 -1.26
CA ARG A 334 18.11 -34.49 -0.86
C ARG A 334 18.32 -35.41 -2.07
N GLU A 335 17.59 -35.17 -3.16
CA GLU A 335 17.48 -36.11 -4.28
C GLU A 335 18.42 -35.79 -5.45
N ILE A 336 18.86 -34.54 -5.63
CA ILE A 336 19.77 -34.15 -6.71
C ILE A 336 21.22 -34.25 -6.20
N PRO A 337 22.00 -35.27 -6.63
CA PRO A 337 23.35 -35.49 -6.10
C PRO A 337 24.30 -34.38 -6.55
N GLY A 338 25.05 -33.80 -5.61
CA GLY A 338 25.99 -32.71 -5.91
C GLY A 338 25.40 -31.31 -5.86
N LEU A 339 24.09 -31.16 -5.66
CA LEU A 339 23.45 -29.83 -5.60
C LEU A 339 23.86 -29.07 -4.34
N LYS A 340 23.80 -29.73 -3.18
CA LYS A 340 24.16 -29.11 -1.89
C LYS A 340 25.63 -28.72 -1.84
N GLU A 341 26.49 -29.58 -2.40
CA GLU A 341 27.93 -29.36 -2.50
C GLU A 341 28.31 -28.34 -3.58
N GLY A 342 27.40 -27.97 -4.48
CA GLY A 342 27.69 -27.05 -5.59
C GLY A 342 28.62 -27.65 -6.65
N LYS A 343 28.48 -28.94 -6.97
CA LYS A 343 29.32 -29.59 -7.98
C LYS A 343 29.11 -28.95 -9.36
N GLN A 344 30.22 -28.75 -10.07
CA GLN A 344 30.20 -28.14 -11.40
C GLN A 344 29.27 -28.91 -12.36
N GLY A 345 28.37 -28.18 -13.02
CA GLY A 345 27.39 -28.74 -13.97
C GLY A 345 26.11 -29.28 -13.34
N VAL A 346 26.02 -29.39 -12.02
CA VAL A 346 24.76 -29.72 -11.32
C VAL A 346 23.98 -28.44 -11.09
N LYS A 347 22.74 -28.39 -11.58
CA LYS A 347 21.84 -27.23 -11.42
C LYS A 347 20.54 -27.67 -10.75
N PRO A 348 19.95 -26.82 -9.89
CA PRO A 348 18.60 -27.06 -9.38
C PRO A 348 17.55 -26.93 -10.49
N ASP A 349 16.38 -27.51 -10.26
CA ASP A 349 15.20 -27.31 -11.08
C ASP A 349 14.43 -26.08 -10.59
N TYR A 350 14.82 -24.91 -11.13
CA TYR A 350 14.15 -23.63 -10.84
C TYR A 350 12.71 -23.58 -11.36
N ALA A 351 12.46 -24.21 -12.52
CA ALA A 351 11.16 -24.16 -13.18
C ALA A 351 10.07 -24.76 -12.28
N LYS A 352 10.42 -25.80 -11.51
CA LYS A 352 9.45 -26.39 -10.59
C LYS A 352 9.04 -25.46 -9.45
N CYS A 353 9.97 -24.67 -8.90
CA CYS A 353 9.64 -23.67 -7.89
C CYS A 353 8.79 -22.54 -8.46
N VAL A 354 9.09 -22.06 -9.68
CA VAL A 354 8.27 -21.05 -10.37
C VAL A 354 6.85 -21.57 -10.64
N ASP A 355 6.69 -22.82 -11.07
CA ASP A 355 5.39 -23.47 -11.28
C ASP A 355 4.55 -23.52 -9.99
N ILE A 356 5.17 -23.93 -8.87
CA ILE A 356 4.52 -23.96 -7.55
C ILE A 356 4.06 -22.56 -7.13
N ALA A 357 4.92 -21.55 -7.25
CA ALA A 357 4.58 -20.17 -6.90
C ALA A 357 3.43 -19.65 -7.79
N THR A 358 3.51 -19.87 -9.10
CA THR A 358 2.53 -19.38 -10.08
C THR A 358 1.13 -19.98 -9.86
N VAL A 359 1.04 -21.32 -9.84
CA VAL A 359 -0.24 -22.01 -9.66
C VAL A 359 -0.79 -21.75 -8.26
N GLY A 360 0.10 -21.70 -7.27
CA GLY A 360 -0.23 -21.36 -5.89
C GLY A 360 -0.87 -19.99 -5.77
N ALA A 361 -0.25 -18.94 -6.32
CA ALA A 361 -0.75 -17.57 -6.22
C ALA A 361 -2.17 -17.44 -6.80
N LEU A 362 -2.41 -17.97 -8.01
CA LEU A 362 -3.73 -17.90 -8.66
C LEU A 362 -4.81 -18.64 -7.87
N ARG A 363 -4.50 -19.83 -7.35
CA ARG A 363 -5.46 -20.67 -6.63
C ARG A 363 -5.87 -20.08 -5.29
N GLU A 364 -4.94 -19.44 -4.59
CA GLU A 364 -5.18 -18.89 -3.25
C GLU A 364 -5.79 -17.48 -3.29
N LEU A 365 -5.52 -16.69 -4.34
CA LEU A 365 -6.07 -15.32 -4.47
C LEU A 365 -7.56 -15.30 -4.85
N MET A 366 -7.98 -16.16 -5.81
CA MET A 366 -9.35 -16.13 -6.32
C MET A 366 -10.44 -16.21 -5.23
N PRO A 367 -10.37 -17.12 -4.24
CA PRO A 367 -11.39 -17.20 -3.19
C PRO A 367 -11.49 -15.92 -2.36
N ALA A 368 -10.37 -15.29 -2.06
CA ALA A 368 -10.33 -14.06 -1.26
C ALA A 368 -11.02 -12.91 -2.00
N SER A 369 -10.66 -12.69 -3.28
CA SER A 369 -11.27 -11.66 -4.12
C SER A 369 -12.78 -11.88 -4.34
N ILE A 370 -13.20 -13.11 -4.65
CA ILE A 370 -14.62 -13.43 -4.86
C ILE A 370 -15.42 -13.17 -3.58
N THR A 371 -14.88 -13.54 -2.43
CA THR A 371 -15.56 -13.37 -1.13
C THR A 371 -15.89 -11.90 -0.87
N ILE A 372 -14.96 -10.98 -1.13
CA ILE A 372 -15.18 -9.54 -0.93
C ILE A 372 -16.25 -9.00 -1.86
N ILE A 373 -16.20 -9.37 -3.15
CA ILE A 373 -17.17 -8.94 -4.17
C ILE A 373 -18.57 -9.41 -3.79
N VAL A 374 -18.69 -10.71 -3.50
CA VAL A 374 -19.97 -11.33 -3.14
C VAL A 374 -20.50 -10.77 -1.82
N ALA A 375 -19.66 -10.58 -0.81
CA ALA A 375 -20.06 -9.98 0.46
C ALA A 375 -20.62 -8.56 0.27
N THR A 376 -19.93 -7.73 -0.52
CA THR A 376 -20.38 -6.36 -0.82
C THR A 376 -21.76 -6.36 -1.49
N LEU A 377 -21.96 -7.23 -2.49
CA LEU A 377 -23.25 -7.36 -3.19
C LEU A 377 -24.35 -7.91 -2.28
N ILE A 378 -24.06 -8.92 -1.45
CA ILE A 378 -25.02 -9.48 -0.50
C ILE A 378 -25.47 -8.40 0.48
N ILE A 379 -24.56 -7.67 1.10
CA ILE A 379 -24.92 -6.61 2.04
C ILE A 379 -25.73 -5.51 1.34
N GLY A 380 -25.36 -5.15 0.11
CA GLY A 380 -26.12 -4.19 -0.69
C GLY A 380 -27.55 -4.66 -1.00
N PHE A 381 -27.70 -5.81 -1.65
CA PHE A 381 -29.02 -6.30 -2.09
C PHE A 381 -29.88 -6.81 -0.94
N VAL A 382 -29.31 -7.30 0.16
CA VAL A 382 -30.09 -7.81 1.31
C VAL A 382 -30.35 -6.70 2.33
N GLY A 383 -29.32 -5.93 2.71
CA GLY A 383 -29.40 -4.90 3.76
C GLY A 383 -29.66 -3.49 3.25
N GLY A 384 -29.65 -3.27 1.93
CA GLY A 384 -29.90 -1.97 1.31
C GLY A 384 -28.73 -0.98 1.47
N ILE A 385 -28.97 0.27 1.03
CA ILE A 385 -27.94 1.33 1.00
C ILE A 385 -27.42 1.70 2.40
N LYS A 386 -28.27 1.64 3.43
CA LYS A 386 -27.87 1.92 4.82
C LYS A 386 -26.86 0.90 5.34
N ALA A 387 -27.16 -0.40 5.19
CA ALA A 387 -26.26 -1.46 5.61
C ALA A 387 -24.96 -1.41 4.80
N LEU A 388 -25.06 -1.20 3.49
CA LEU A 388 -23.89 -1.08 2.61
C LEU A 388 -22.99 0.09 3.01
N GLY A 389 -23.58 1.23 3.34
CA GLY A 389 -22.86 2.39 3.84
C GLY A 389 -22.10 2.13 5.13
N GLY A 390 -22.78 1.53 6.12
CA GLY A 390 -22.16 1.09 7.37
C GLY A 390 -21.03 0.10 7.09
N PHE A 391 -21.27 -0.89 6.22
CA PHE A 391 -20.31 -1.90 5.83
C PHE A 391 -19.05 -1.34 5.18
N LEU A 392 -19.19 -0.38 4.26
CA LEU A 392 -18.06 0.36 3.73
C LEU A 392 -17.33 1.08 4.87
N ALA A 393 -18.01 1.93 5.65
CA ALA A 393 -17.37 2.67 6.75
C ALA A 393 -16.59 1.77 7.73
N GLY A 394 -17.17 0.65 8.13
CA GLY A 394 -16.52 -0.34 9.00
C GLY A 394 -15.28 -0.97 8.37
N ALA A 395 -15.39 -1.39 7.10
CA ALA A 395 -14.27 -1.97 6.35
C ALA A 395 -13.14 -0.96 6.14
N ILE A 396 -13.47 0.32 5.94
CA ILE A 396 -12.51 1.41 5.80
C ILE A 396 -11.67 1.54 7.07
N PHE A 397 -12.32 1.67 8.23
CA PHE A 397 -11.61 1.91 9.47
C PHE A 397 -10.70 0.74 9.88
N SER A 398 -11.18 -0.51 9.76
CA SER A 398 -10.34 -1.65 10.15
C SER A 398 -9.26 -1.96 9.11
N SER A 399 -9.54 -1.76 7.82
CA SER A 399 -8.55 -1.98 6.76
C SER A 399 -7.40 -0.98 6.84
N LEU A 400 -7.65 0.32 7.09
CA LEU A 400 -6.57 1.30 7.29
C LEU A 400 -5.68 0.94 8.47
N LEU A 401 -6.27 0.49 9.58
CA LEU A 401 -5.52 0.05 10.75
C LEU A 401 -4.64 -1.17 10.42
N LEU A 402 -5.21 -2.19 9.78
CA LEU A 402 -4.52 -3.44 9.47
C LEU A 402 -3.46 -3.27 8.38
N ALA A 403 -3.73 -2.46 7.36
CA ALA A 403 -2.77 -2.17 6.28
C ALA A 403 -1.52 -1.48 6.84
N LEU A 404 -1.70 -0.44 7.68
CA LEU A 404 -0.58 0.23 8.35
C LEU A 404 0.19 -0.70 9.27
N LEU A 405 -0.53 -1.47 10.10
CA LEU A 405 0.07 -2.45 11.01
C LEU A 405 0.94 -3.45 10.25
N MET A 406 0.39 -4.10 9.23
CA MET A 406 1.05 -5.20 8.53
C MET A 406 2.25 -4.70 7.72
N SER A 407 2.08 -3.60 6.97
CA SER A 407 3.15 -3.01 6.17
C SER A 407 4.33 -2.56 7.04
N ASN A 408 4.06 -1.85 8.14
CA ASN A 408 5.13 -1.34 9.01
C ASN A 408 5.78 -2.44 9.86
N ALA A 409 5.00 -3.41 10.37
CA ALA A 409 5.55 -4.52 11.14
C ALA A 409 6.49 -5.38 10.28
N GLY A 410 6.06 -5.74 9.06
CA GLY A 410 6.91 -6.51 8.16
C GLY A 410 8.15 -5.76 7.71
N GLY A 411 8.05 -4.47 7.35
CA GLY A 411 9.23 -3.65 7.01
C GLY A 411 10.20 -3.51 8.19
N LEU A 412 9.68 -3.41 9.42
CA LEU A 412 10.50 -3.36 10.63
C LEU A 412 11.24 -4.68 10.88
N TRP A 413 10.60 -5.85 10.70
CA TRP A 413 11.26 -7.15 10.86
C TRP A 413 12.37 -7.38 9.84
N ASP A 414 12.12 -7.00 8.58
CA ASP A 414 13.11 -7.09 7.50
C ASP A 414 14.35 -6.23 7.79
N ASN A 415 14.13 -4.96 8.14
CA ASN A 415 15.23 -4.06 8.45
C ASN A 415 15.94 -4.44 9.76
N ALA A 416 15.26 -5.10 10.70
CA ALA A 416 15.93 -5.69 11.87
C ALA A 416 16.84 -6.87 11.48
N LYS A 417 16.44 -7.69 10.50
CA LYS A 417 17.29 -8.75 9.92
C LYS A 417 18.50 -8.12 9.21
N LYS A 418 18.29 -7.19 8.28
CA LYS A 418 19.37 -6.50 7.53
C LYS A 418 20.39 -5.83 8.46
N LEU A 419 19.92 -5.20 9.53
CA LEU A 419 20.77 -4.61 10.55
C LEU A 419 21.71 -5.64 11.22
N ILE A 420 21.21 -6.85 11.52
CA ILE A 420 22.04 -7.92 12.09
C ILE A 420 23.00 -8.45 11.03
N GLU A 421 22.58 -8.56 9.77
CA GLU A 421 23.42 -8.98 8.66
C GLU A 421 24.62 -8.06 8.41
N SER A 422 24.49 -6.76 8.73
CA SER A 422 25.59 -5.78 8.70
C SER A 422 26.71 -6.04 9.73
N GLY A 423 26.53 -7.02 10.63
CA GLY A 423 27.51 -7.42 11.65
C GLY A 423 27.13 -7.03 13.08
N LYS A 424 26.01 -6.33 13.29
CA LYS A 424 25.48 -6.10 14.65
C LYS A 424 24.89 -7.38 15.22
N HIS A 425 24.83 -7.49 16.56
CA HIS A 425 24.24 -8.63 17.27
C HIS A 425 24.76 -10.02 16.79
N GLY A 426 26.05 -10.08 16.42
CA GLY A 426 26.74 -11.31 16.06
C GLY A 426 26.77 -11.65 14.56
N GLY A 427 26.11 -10.88 13.69
CA GLY A 427 26.25 -11.05 12.24
C GLY A 427 25.53 -12.27 11.65
N LYS A 428 25.73 -12.48 10.33
CA LYS A 428 25.16 -13.60 9.58
C LYS A 428 25.49 -14.95 10.22
N GLY A 429 24.46 -15.77 10.39
CA GLY A 429 24.56 -17.14 10.92
C GLY A 429 24.49 -17.26 12.44
N SER A 430 24.51 -16.14 13.18
CA SER A 430 24.29 -16.12 14.63
C SER A 430 22.87 -16.58 15.01
N ASP A 431 22.65 -16.88 16.28
CA ASP A 431 21.31 -17.24 16.76
C ASP A 431 20.35 -16.04 16.71
N ALA A 432 20.84 -14.81 16.92
CA ALA A 432 20.08 -13.59 16.72
C ALA A 432 19.68 -13.41 15.25
N HIS A 433 20.59 -13.70 14.32
CA HIS A 433 20.29 -13.64 12.88
C HIS A 433 19.19 -14.64 12.51
N LYS A 434 19.28 -15.90 12.98
CA LYS A 434 18.21 -16.88 12.75
C LYS A 434 16.88 -16.44 13.33
N ALA A 435 16.87 -15.82 14.51
CA ALA A 435 15.66 -15.29 15.12
C ALA A 435 15.04 -14.15 14.30
N ALA A 436 15.86 -13.24 13.78
CA ALA A 436 15.40 -12.16 12.92
C ALA A 436 14.86 -12.66 11.57
N VAL A 437 15.48 -13.69 10.98
CA VAL A 437 14.95 -14.36 9.78
C VAL A 437 13.56 -14.96 10.03
N VAL A 438 13.30 -15.53 11.22
CA VAL A 438 11.93 -15.96 11.57
C VAL A 438 10.97 -14.78 11.63
N GLY A 439 11.38 -13.65 12.19
CA GLY A 439 10.56 -12.43 12.21
C GLY A 439 10.23 -11.92 10.81
N ASP A 440 11.25 -11.85 9.94
CA ASP A 440 11.09 -11.40 8.55
C ASP A 440 10.15 -12.31 7.75
N THR A 441 10.32 -13.64 7.87
CA THR A 441 9.42 -14.61 7.20
C THR A 441 7.97 -14.60 7.73
N VAL A 442 7.74 -14.09 8.95
CA VAL A 442 6.38 -13.74 9.44
C VAL A 442 5.91 -12.43 8.81
N GLY A 443 6.83 -11.48 8.62
CA GLY A 443 6.62 -10.17 8.02
C GLY A 443 6.35 -10.16 6.51
N ASP A 444 6.87 -11.13 5.74
CA ASP A 444 6.68 -11.19 4.28
C ASP A 444 5.20 -11.24 3.87
N PRO A 445 4.37 -12.18 4.36
CA PRO A 445 2.94 -12.17 4.04
C PRO A 445 2.21 -10.95 4.60
N PHE A 446 2.76 -10.27 5.62
CA PHE A 446 2.22 -9.02 6.15
C PHE A 446 2.49 -7.86 5.18
N LYS A 447 3.75 -7.60 4.81
CA LYS A 447 4.17 -6.38 4.11
C LYS A 447 4.03 -6.43 2.58
N ASP A 448 3.99 -7.62 1.99
CA ASP A 448 3.98 -7.80 0.53
C ASP A 448 2.77 -8.59 0.01
N THR A 449 1.89 -9.07 0.90
CA THR A 449 0.62 -9.69 0.50
C THR A 449 -0.58 -9.03 1.17
N ALA A 450 -0.77 -9.25 2.47
CA ALA A 450 -2.00 -8.85 3.16
C ALA A 450 -2.13 -7.32 3.31
N GLY A 451 -1.07 -6.66 3.81
CA GLY A 451 -1.06 -5.22 4.10
C GLY A 451 -1.36 -4.36 2.87
N PRO A 452 -0.62 -4.49 1.76
CA PRO A 452 -0.90 -3.74 0.54
C PRO A 452 -2.27 -4.09 -0.08
N SER A 453 -2.65 -5.38 -0.14
CA SER A 453 -3.91 -5.82 -0.76
C SER A 453 -5.15 -5.26 -0.08
N LEU A 454 -5.04 -4.88 1.19
CA LEU A 454 -6.12 -4.23 1.94
C LEU A 454 -6.51 -2.86 1.37
N ASN A 455 -5.58 -2.13 0.76
CA ASN A 455 -5.89 -0.86 0.07
C ASN A 455 -6.78 -1.11 -1.15
N THR A 456 -6.32 -1.98 -2.05
CA THR A 456 -7.05 -2.36 -3.26
C THR A 456 -8.41 -2.98 -2.92
N MET A 457 -8.49 -3.81 -1.87
CA MET A 457 -9.73 -4.40 -1.42
C MET A 457 -10.79 -3.32 -1.12
N ILE A 458 -10.45 -2.28 -0.34
CA ILE A 458 -11.42 -1.23 -0.02
C ILE A 458 -11.85 -0.47 -1.28
N THR A 459 -10.91 -0.17 -2.17
CA THR A 459 -11.20 0.52 -3.43
C THR A 459 -12.19 -0.29 -4.27
N VAL A 460 -11.93 -1.59 -4.45
CA VAL A 460 -12.83 -2.50 -5.17
C VAL A 460 -14.21 -2.57 -4.51
N MET A 461 -14.29 -2.72 -3.17
CA MET A 461 -15.56 -2.72 -2.44
C MET A 461 -16.35 -1.44 -2.68
N SER A 462 -15.68 -0.29 -2.60
CA SER A 462 -16.29 1.03 -2.74
C SER A 462 -16.74 1.30 -4.18
N LEU A 463 -15.95 0.88 -5.17
CA LEU A 463 -16.31 0.98 -6.59
C LEU A 463 -17.49 0.08 -6.93
N ILE A 464 -17.52 -1.16 -6.44
CA ILE A 464 -18.67 -2.07 -6.63
C ILE A 464 -19.92 -1.49 -5.97
N ALA A 465 -19.81 -1.02 -4.73
CA ALA A 465 -20.93 -0.40 -4.03
C ALA A 465 -21.49 0.80 -4.81
N THR A 466 -20.61 1.65 -5.35
CA THR A 466 -20.99 2.82 -6.16
C THR A 466 -21.61 2.42 -7.50
N LEU A 467 -21.00 1.48 -8.21
CA LEU A 467 -21.48 0.98 -9.51
C LEU A 467 -22.87 0.36 -9.40
N PHE A 468 -23.12 -0.42 -8.34
CA PHE A 468 -24.41 -1.08 -8.11
C PHE A 468 -25.39 -0.25 -7.29
N ALA A 469 -25.02 0.95 -6.83
CA ALA A 469 -25.85 1.78 -5.94
C ALA A 469 -27.26 1.99 -6.50
N THR A 470 -27.39 2.39 -7.77
CA THR A 470 -28.70 2.61 -8.40
C THR A 470 -29.52 1.32 -8.51
N LEU A 471 -28.89 0.18 -8.77
CA LEU A 471 -29.58 -1.12 -8.80
C LEU A 471 -30.05 -1.51 -7.40
N ILE A 472 -29.22 -1.31 -6.38
CA ILE A 472 -29.54 -1.62 -4.99
C ILE A 472 -30.68 -0.74 -4.48
N VAL A 473 -30.69 0.57 -4.78
CA VAL A 473 -31.82 1.46 -4.44
C VAL A 473 -33.15 0.95 -5.04
N ASN A 474 -33.09 0.37 -6.23
CA ASN A 474 -34.28 -0.08 -6.94
C ASN A 474 -34.74 -1.50 -6.58
N TYR A 475 -33.79 -2.40 -6.29
CA TYR A 475 -34.03 -3.85 -6.24
C TYR A 475 -33.46 -4.54 -4.97
N ASN A 476 -33.30 -3.83 -3.86
CA ASN A 476 -32.94 -4.48 -2.59
C ASN A 476 -34.13 -5.24 -1.97
N LEU A 477 -33.81 -6.29 -1.20
CA LEU A 477 -34.75 -7.21 -0.58
C LEU A 477 -35.68 -6.49 0.41
N LEU A 478 -35.18 -5.54 1.21
CA LEU A 478 -36.00 -4.80 2.17
C LEU A 478 -37.15 -4.09 1.44
N LYS A 479 -36.84 -3.40 0.34
CA LYS A 479 -37.83 -2.76 -0.52
C LYS A 479 -38.83 -3.75 -1.12
N PHE A 480 -38.38 -4.94 -1.55
CA PHE A 480 -39.27 -6.00 -2.02
C PHE A 480 -40.20 -6.53 -0.91
N LEU A 481 -39.72 -6.55 0.33
CA LEU A 481 -40.49 -6.95 1.50
C LEU A 481 -41.37 -5.80 2.06
N GLY A 482 -41.29 -4.60 1.49
CA GLY A 482 -42.04 -3.42 1.95
C GLY A 482 -41.54 -2.84 3.28
N ILE A 483 -40.28 -3.13 3.63
CA ILE A 483 -39.55 -2.64 4.81
C ILE A 483 -38.56 -1.57 4.33
#